data_AF-A0A5D2QEL7-F1
#
_entry.id   AF-A0A5D2QEL7-F1
#
_cell.length_a   1.000
_cell.length_b   1.000
_cell.length_c   1.000
_cell.angle_alpha   90.00
_cell.angle_beta   90.00
_cell.angle_gamma   90.00
#
_symmetry.space_group_name_H-M   'P 1'
#
loop_
_entity.id
_entity.type
_entity.pdbx_description
1 polymer ?
#
loop_
_entity_poly.entity_id
_entity_poly.type
_entity_poly.pdbx_seq_one_letter_code
_entity_poly.pdbx_strand_id
1 'polypeptide(L)'
;MKFLFLSMLFLLSFLFFLANNGEAAVPCTTVDANAAACLGFATGMAAKPSDACCNGLRQLAQTVKSVNDKKAICRCLKVGAKSLGIQDRFLSMIPQACNIKVDFPVSVNTNCETIH
;
A
#
# COMPACT_ATOMS: atom_id res chain seq x y z
N MET A 1 -31.10 24.76 -29.91
CA MET A 1 -30.89 25.12 -28.48
C MET A 1 -30.95 23.90 -27.55
N LYS A 2 -32.01 23.08 -27.54
CA LYS A 2 -32.12 21.86 -26.68
C LYS A 2 -30.92 20.89 -26.77
N PHE A 3 -30.40 20.63 -27.97
CA PHE A 3 -29.25 19.75 -28.20
C PHE A 3 -27.93 20.28 -27.61
N LEU A 4 -27.76 21.61 -27.53
CA LEU A 4 -26.59 22.23 -26.92
C LEU A 4 -26.60 22.08 -25.39
N PHE A 5 -27.79 22.18 -24.78
CA PHE A 5 -27.97 21.95 -23.34
C PHE A 5 -27.71 20.49 -22.94
N LEU A 6 -28.18 19.52 -23.73
CA LEU A 6 -27.91 18.10 -23.49
C LEU A 6 -26.42 17.74 -23.61
N SER A 7 -25.74 18.31 -24.61
CA SER A 7 -24.29 18.12 -24.80
C SER A 7 -23.48 18.69 -23.63
N MET A 8 -23.83 19.89 -23.16
CA MET A 8 -23.15 20.54 -22.04
C MET A 8 -23.33 19.78 -20.71
N LEU A 9 -24.53 19.24 -20.46
CA LEU A 9 -24.80 18.41 -19.28
C LEU A 9 -23.99 17.11 -19.29
N PHE A 10 -23.84 16.47 -20.45
CA PHE A 10 -23.07 15.25 -20.60
C PHE A 10 -21.56 15.48 -20.43
N LEU A 11 -21.04 16.60 -20.92
CA LEU A 11 -19.64 17.01 -20.71
C LEU A 11 -19.36 17.27 -19.23
N LEU A 12 -20.27 17.96 -18.54
CA LEU A 12 -20.13 18.26 -17.11
C LEU A 12 -20.18 17.00 -16.25
N SER A 13 -21.07 16.04 -16.56
CA SER A 13 -21.11 14.77 -15.83
C SER A 13 -19.86 13.93 -16.10
N PHE A 14 -19.37 13.86 -17.34
CA PHE A 14 -18.14 13.15 -17.67
C PHE A 14 -16.92 13.75 -16.95
N LEU A 15 -16.81 15.08 -16.89
CA LEU A 15 -15.77 15.78 -16.12
C LEU A 15 -15.88 15.54 -14.61
N PHE A 16 -17.11 15.46 -14.07
CA PHE A 16 -17.34 15.16 -12.66
C PHE A 16 -16.96 13.70 -12.31
N PHE A 17 -17.24 12.74 -13.20
CA PHE A 17 -16.76 11.36 -13.07
C PHE A 17 -15.24 11.28 -13.13
N LEU A 18 -14.59 12.04 -14.01
CA LEU A 18 -13.12 12.09 -14.09
C LEU A 18 -12.50 12.70 -12.81
N ALA A 19 -13.12 13.74 -12.26
CA ALA A 19 -12.70 14.39 -11.02
C ALA A 19 -12.96 13.54 -9.76
N ASN A 20 -13.95 12.63 -9.81
CA ASN A 20 -14.33 11.74 -8.72
C ASN A 20 -13.81 10.31 -8.89
N ASN A 21 -12.77 10.10 -9.71
CA ASN A 21 -11.91 8.93 -9.53
C ASN A 21 -11.18 9.15 -8.20
N GLY A 22 -11.82 8.77 -7.08
CA GLY A 22 -11.10 8.59 -5.83
C GLY A 22 -9.85 7.78 -6.16
N GLU A 23 -8.69 8.29 -5.76
CA GLU A 23 -7.39 7.72 -6.10
C GLU A 23 -7.49 6.20 -6.03
N ALA A 24 -7.29 5.54 -7.18
CA ALA A 24 -7.44 4.10 -7.26
C ALA A 24 -6.51 3.51 -6.20
N ALA A 25 -7.10 2.92 -5.15
CA ALA A 25 -6.37 2.39 -4.02
C ALA A 25 -5.26 1.47 -4.53
N VAL A 26 -4.06 1.60 -3.98
CA VAL A 26 -2.88 0.82 -4.40
C VAL A 26 -3.25 -0.68 -4.48
N PRO A 27 -3.11 -1.32 -5.66
CA PRO A 27 -3.54 -2.70 -5.84
C PRO A 27 -2.61 -3.66 -5.10
N CYS A 28 -3.17 -4.73 -4.51
CA CYS A 28 -2.38 -5.68 -3.74
C CYS A 28 -1.28 -6.36 -4.57
N THR A 29 -1.47 -6.55 -5.87
CA THR A 29 -0.41 -7.07 -6.76
C THR A 29 0.84 -6.18 -6.76
N THR A 30 0.67 -4.86 -6.72
CA THR A 30 1.79 -3.91 -6.60
C THR A 30 2.41 -3.98 -5.20
N VAL A 31 1.59 -4.10 -4.15
CA VAL A 31 2.09 -4.25 -2.77
C VAL A 31 2.94 -5.51 -2.64
N ASP A 32 2.42 -6.65 -3.08
CA ASP A 32 3.05 -7.96 -2.98
C ASP A 32 4.35 -8.00 -3.78
N ALA A 33 4.36 -7.45 -5.01
CA ALA A 33 5.57 -7.37 -5.83
C ALA A 33 6.69 -6.57 -5.15
N ASN A 34 6.36 -5.44 -4.52
CA ASN A 34 7.32 -4.62 -3.79
C ASN A 34 7.79 -5.25 -2.47
N ALA A 35 6.95 -6.06 -1.83
CA ALA A 35 7.28 -6.72 -0.55
C ALA A 35 7.92 -8.10 -0.72
N ALA A 36 7.86 -8.71 -1.91
CA ALA A 36 8.25 -10.11 -2.14
C ALA A 36 9.69 -10.41 -1.66
N ALA A 37 10.64 -9.52 -1.94
CA ALA A 37 12.04 -9.69 -1.56
C ALA A 37 12.27 -9.62 -0.03
N CYS A 38 11.28 -9.19 0.75
CA CYS A 38 11.34 -9.13 2.21
C CYS A 38 11.00 -10.44 2.88
N LEU A 39 10.41 -11.41 2.15
CA LEU A 39 9.87 -12.63 2.75
C LEU A 39 10.92 -13.40 3.55
N GLY A 40 12.13 -13.56 3.01
CA GLY A 40 13.21 -14.28 3.70
C GLY A 40 13.56 -13.67 5.05
N PHE A 41 13.55 -12.35 5.18
CA PHE A 41 13.76 -11.69 6.49
C PHE A 41 12.51 -11.79 7.38
N ALA A 42 11.32 -11.54 6.80
CA ALA A 42 10.05 -11.55 7.51
C ALA A 42 9.69 -12.91 8.13
N THR A 43 10.20 -14.02 7.58
CA THR A 43 10.07 -15.39 8.11
C THR A 43 11.25 -15.82 8.99
N GLY A 44 12.30 -15.00 9.09
CA GLY A 44 13.51 -15.31 9.87
C GLY A 44 14.52 -16.22 9.18
N MET A 45 14.37 -16.47 7.87
CA MET A 45 15.33 -17.24 7.07
C MET A 45 16.59 -16.42 6.72
N ALA A 46 16.47 -15.09 6.70
CA ALA A 46 17.58 -14.17 6.46
C ALA A 46 17.86 -13.33 7.72
N ALA A 47 19.15 -13.10 7.99
CA ALA A 47 19.58 -12.29 9.15
C ALA A 47 19.30 -10.79 8.98
N LYS A 48 19.16 -10.31 7.74
CA LYS A 48 18.88 -8.90 7.41
C LYS A 48 18.00 -8.79 6.17
N PRO A 49 17.23 -7.70 6.01
CA PRO A 49 16.57 -7.39 4.74
C PRO A 49 17.59 -7.27 3.61
N SER A 50 17.21 -7.75 2.41
CA SER A 50 17.99 -7.52 1.20
C SER A 50 17.84 -6.07 0.72
N ASP A 51 18.79 -5.60 -0.10
CA ASP A 51 18.66 -4.29 -0.74
C ASP A 51 17.40 -4.22 -1.62
N ALA A 52 17.05 -5.33 -2.27
CA ALA A 52 15.82 -5.47 -3.04
C ALA A 52 14.57 -5.28 -2.17
N CYS A 53 14.53 -5.86 -0.95
CA CYS A 53 13.45 -5.64 0.00
C CYS A 53 13.32 -4.16 0.35
N CYS A 54 14.41 -3.53 0.78
CA CYS A 54 14.36 -2.13 1.20
C CYS A 54 14.03 -1.18 0.04
N ASN A 55 14.52 -1.46 -1.17
CA ASN A 55 14.18 -0.71 -2.38
C ASN A 55 12.70 -0.84 -2.72
N GLY A 56 12.14 -2.06 -2.69
CA GLY A 56 10.72 -2.30 -2.95
C GLY A 56 9.83 -1.59 -1.94
N LEU A 57 10.15 -1.64 -0.65
CA LEU A 57 9.38 -0.92 0.37
C LEU A 57 9.48 0.61 0.23
N ARG A 58 10.62 1.14 -0.21
CA ARG A 58 10.75 2.56 -0.55
C ARG A 58 9.92 2.94 -1.78
N GLN A 59 9.89 2.11 -2.80
CA GLN A 59 9.04 2.32 -3.98
C GLN A 59 7.56 2.29 -3.59
N LEU A 60 7.16 1.36 -2.72
CA LEU A 60 5.81 1.29 -2.19
C LEU A 60 5.44 2.54 -1.37
N ALA A 61 6.37 3.07 -0.57
CA ALA A 61 6.15 4.34 0.13
C ALA A 61 5.92 5.52 -0.83
N GLN A 62 6.49 5.50 -2.04
CA GLN A 62 6.27 6.52 -3.07
C GLN A 62 4.90 6.42 -3.75
N THR A 63 4.20 5.29 -3.64
CA THR A 63 2.83 5.15 -4.19
C THR A 63 1.76 5.71 -3.25
N VAL A 64 2.12 6.05 -2.01
CA VAL A 64 1.19 6.58 -1.01
C VAL A 64 0.88 8.05 -1.32
N LYS A 65 -0.36 8.35 -1.70
CA LYS A 65 -0.85 9.71 -1.94
C LYS A 65 -1.91 10.14 -0.95
N SER A 66 -2.63 9.17 -0.37
CA SER A 66 -3.67 9.39 0.63
C SER A 66 -3.62 8.41 1.79
N VAL A 67 -4.41 8.71 2.83
CA VAL A 67 -4.68 7.78 3.94
C VAL A 67 -5.29 6.47 3.42
N ASN A 68 -6.15 6.55 2.40
CA ASN A 68 -6.77 5.37 1.80
C ASN A 68 -5.73 4.42 1.19
N ASP A 69 -4.64 4.95 0.62
CA ASP A 69 -3.52 4.14 0.14
C ASP A 69 -2.81 3.43 1.28
N LYS A 70 -2.50 4.12 2.39
CA LYS A 70 -1.89 3.50 3.56
C LYS A 70 -2.76 2.34 4.08
N LYS A 71 -4.08 2.56 4.17
CA LYS A 71 -5.04 1.54 4.60
C LYS A 71 -5.10 0.37 3.62
N ALA A 72 -5.09 0.63 2.31
CA ALA A 72 -5.08 -0.40 1.28
C ALA A 72 -3.81 -1.26 1.36
N ILE A 73 -2.64 -0.63 1.41
CA ILE A 73 -1.35 -1.31 1.57
C ILE A 73 -1.35 -2.19 2.83
N CYS A 74 -1.80 -1.64 3.97
CA CYS A 74 -1.90 -2.40 5.21
C CYS A 74 -2.77 -3.66 5.06
N ARG A 75 -3.94 -3.54 4.43
CA ARG A 75 -4.85 -4.68 4.22
C ARG A 75 -4.21 -5.76 3.34
N CYS A 76 -3.54 -5.37 2.26
CA CYS A 76 -2.83 -6.31 1.38
C CYS A 76 -1.73 -7.06 2.14
N LEU A 77 -0.85 -6.35 2.85
CA LEU A 77 0.23 -6.95 3.63
C LEU A 77 -0.29 -7.88 4.73
N LYS A 78 -1.40 -7.52 5.37
CA LYS A 78 -2.02 -8.33 6.43
C LYS A 78 -2.54 -9.68 5.92
N VAL A 79 -3.11 -9.72 4.72
CA VAL A 79 -3.58 -10.96 4.09
C VAL A 79 -2.40 -11.89 3.79
N GLY A 80 -1.34 -11.35 3.17
CA GLY A 80 -0.13 -12.14 2.87
C GLY A 80 0.59 -12.66 4.12
N ALA A 81 0.61 -11.87 5.20
CA ALA A 81 1.31 -12.29 6.42
C ALA A 81 0.68 -13.50 7.11
N LYS A 82 -0.67 -13.63 7.07
CA LYS A 82 -1.37 -14.79 7.64
C LYS A 82 -1.05 -16.11 6.93
N SER A 83 -0.76 -16.09 5.63
CA SER A 83 -0.54 -17.31 4.84
C SER A 83 0.94 -17.74 4.78
N LEU A 84 1.87 -16.84 5.10
CA LEU A 84 3.30 -17.02 4.80
C LEU A 84 4.20 -17.28 6.03
N GLY A 85 3.62 -17.52 7.22
CA GLY A 85 4.42 -17.78 8.43
C GLY A 85 5.30 -16.60 8.85
N ILE A 86 4.90 -15.38 8.48
CA ILE A 86 5.59 -14.15 8.84
C ILE A 86 5.52 -13.95 10.36
N GLN A 87 6.61 -13.49 10.96
CA GLN A 87 6.71 -13.28 12.40
C GLN A 87 6.81 -11.79 12.72
N ASP A 88 5.97 -11.33 13.65
CA ASP A 88 5.89 -9.91 14.05
C ASP A 88 7.22 -9.32 14.51
N ARG A 89 8.06 -10.14 15.16
CA ARG A 89 9.39 -9.72 15.61
C ARG A 89 10.29 -9.25 14.45
N PHE A 90 10.16 -9.84 13.26
CA PHE A 90 10.95 -9.43 12.09
C PHE A 90 10.29 -8.25 11.38
N LEU A 91 8.97 -8.24 11.26
CA LEU A 91 8.24 -7.11 10.66
C LEU A 91 8.55 -5.77 11.36
N SER A 92 8.55 -5.77 12.69
CA SER A 92 8.85 -4.57 13.49
C SER A 92 10.29 -4.05 13.32
N MET A 93 11.23 -4.90 12.88
CA MET A 93 12.62 -4.51 12.62
C MET A 93 12.83 -3.92 11.22
N ILE A 94 11.94 -4.19 10.26
CA ILE A 94 12.09 -3.76 8.86
C ILE A 94 12.23 -2.23 8.73
N PRO A 95 11.38 -1.39 9.35
CA PRO A 95 11.48 0.06 9.18
C PRO A 95 12.86 0.60 9.58
N GLN A 96 13.38 0.17 10.74
CA GLN A 96 14.70 0.58 11.20
C GLN A 96 15.81 0.02 10.29
N ALA A 97 15.74 -1.26 9.94
CA ALA A 97 16.75 -1.91 9.11
C ALA A 97 16.82 -1.34 7.67
N CYS A 98 15.69 -0.89 7.12
CA CYS A 98 15.60 -0.29 5.79
C CYS A 98 15.64 1.25 5.78
N ASN A 99 15.76 1.89 6.95
CA ASN A 99 15.70 3.34 7.13
C ASN A 99 14.41 3.96 6.53
N ILE A 100 13.27 3.35 6.81
CA ILE A 100 11.94 3.78 6.37
C ILE A 100 11.19 4.33 7.58
N LYS A 101 10.63 5.54 7.43
CA LYS A 101 9.77 6.15 8.46
C LYS A 101 8.35 5.64 8.29
N VAL A 102 7.79 5.09 9.36
CA VAL A 102 6.40 4.64 9.44
C VAL A 102 5.81 5.18 10.75
N ASP A 103 4.60 5.72 10.68
CA ASP A 103 3.87 6.39 11.77
C ASP A 103 2.91 5.46 12.52
N PHE A 104 2.92 4.16 12.19
CA PHE A 104 2.14 3.11 12.85
C PHE A 104 2.98 1.84 13.06
N PRO A 105 2.61 0.98 14.02
CA PRO A 105 3.28 -0.29 14.23
C PRO A 105 3.16 -1.23 13.01
N VAL A 106 4.27 -1.79 12.54
CA VAL A 106 4.29 -2.81 11.48
C VAL A 106 4.16 -4.19 12.10
N SER A 107 2.94 -4.75 12.08
CA SER A 107 2.56 -6.03 12.69
C SER A 107 1.46 -6.70 11.88
N VAL A 108 1.38 -8.03 11.93
CA VAL A 108 0.26 -8.82 11.39
C VAL A 108 -1.07 -8.50 12.09
N ASN A 109 -1.00 -7.92 13.30
CA ASN A 109 -2.16 -7.55 14.11
C ASN A 109 -2.57 -6.09 13.93
N THR A 110 -1.80 -5.27 13.20
CA THR A 110 -2.13 -3.86 12.96
C THR A 110 -3.56 -3.70 12.47
N ASN A 111 -4.30 -2.80 13.11
CA ASN A 111 -5.64 -2.42 12.68
C ASN A 111 -5.51 -1.38 11.57
N CYS A 112 -5.72 -1.81 10.32
CA CYS A 112 -5.58 -0.92 9.16
C CYS A 112 -6.57 0.25 9.19
N GLU A 113 -7.69 0.12 9.90
CA GLU A 113 -8.71 1.17 9.91
C GLU A 113 -8.36 2.38 10.80
N THR A 114 -7.39 2.21 11.71
CA THR A 114 -6.90 3.29 12.60
C THR A 114 -5.70 4.04 12.03
N ILE A 115 -5.31 3.78 10.79
CA ILE A 115 -4.21 4.50 10.13
C ILE A 115 -4.71 5.85 9.60
N HIS A 116 -3.90 6.89 9.79
CA HIS A 116 -4.14 8.29 9.42
C HIS A 116 -3.06 8.83 8.49
#